data_AF-A0A3R7HXE7-F1
#
_entry.id   AF-A0A3R7HXE7-F1
#
_cell.length_a   1.000
_cell.length_b   1.000
_cell.length_c   1.000
_cell.angle_alpha   90.00
_cell.angle_beta   90.00
_cell.angle_gamma   90.00
#
_symmetry.space_group_name_H-M   'P 1'
#
loop_
_entity.id
_entity.type
_entity.pdbx_description
1 polymer ?
#
loop_
_entity_poly.entity_id
_entity_poly.type
_entity_poly.pdbx_seq_one_letter_code
_entity_poly.pdbx_strand_id
1 'polypeptide(L)'
;MTYAKSETAPPPVRRSRWWYVAALVPPFHALAGVVFLTIVAAALEIVGVPFVRSESTLVLAAAGITVPTTVLTFLLPIALYRDIGALETAGVLEGWDPDRHRYAIAAAGGLFVPGVSAAVSAYYLYRRHVHVGTP
;
A
#
# COMPACT_ATOMS: atom_id res chain seq x y z
N MET A 1 -24.75 -29.18 -35.66
CA MET A 1 -25.01 -27.94 -34.89
C MET A 1 -24.07 -27.96 -33.70
N THR A 2 -22.90 -27.34 -33.84
CA THR A 2 -21.84 -27.36 -32.84
C THR A 2 -22.04 -26.14 -31.93
N TYR A 3 -22.30 -26.39 -30.65
CA TYR A 3 -22.38 -25.33 -29.64
C TYR A 3 -21.02 -24.62 -29.55
N ALA A 4 -20.99 -23.35 -29.96
CA ALA A 4 -19.87 -22.47 -29.67
C ALA A 4 -19.82 -22.29 -28.15
N LYS A 5 -18.81 -22.88 -27.51
CA LYS A 5 -18.45 -22.63 -26.13
C LYS A 5 -18.09 -21.15 -26.04
N SER A 6 -19.03 -20.32 -25.59
CA SER A 6 -18.73 -18.95 -25.23
C SER A 6 -17.62 -19.00 -24.18
N GLU A 7 -16.42 -18.60 -24.56
CA GLU A 7 -15.37 -18.25 -23.60
C GLU A 7 -15.97 -17.14 -22.73
N THR A 8 -16.52 -17.53 -21.60
CA THR A 8 -16.99 -16.61 -20.58
C THR A 8 -15.75 -15.86 -20.14
N ALA A 9 -15.63 -14.61 -20.58
CA ALA A 9 -14.62 -13.70 -20.10
C ALA A 9 -14.56 -13.83 -18.57
N PRO A 10 -13.37 -13.98 -17.97
CA PRO A 10 -13.26 -14.15 -16.53
C PRO A 10 -14.01 -13.01 -15.84
N PRO A 11 -14.71 -13.29 -14.72
CA PRO A 11 -15.60 -12.32 -14.08
C PRO A 11 -14.87 -10.97 -13.85
N PRO A 12 -15.58 -9.84 -14.00
CA PRO A 12 -15.01 -8.50 -14.18
C PRO A 12 -14.05 -8.02 -13.07
N VAL A 13 -14.11 -8.66 -11.90
CA VAL A 13 -13.26 -8.44 -10.72
C VAL A 13 -11.76 -8.41 -11.02
N ARG A 14 -11.31 -9.20 -12.00
CA ARG A 14 -9.88 -9.39 -12.29
C ARG A 14 -9.20 -8.21 -13.00
N ARG A 15 -9.89 -7.09 -13.24
CA ARG A 15 -9.39 -5.98 -14.08
C ARG A 15 -8.68 -4.84 -13.35
N SER A 16 -9.02 -4.54 -12.09
CA SER A 16 -8.33 -3.44 -11.41
C SER A 16 -6.90 -3.85 -11.03
N ARG A 17 -5.91 -3.11 -11.53
CA ARG A 17 -4.50 -3.28 -11.16
C ARG A 17 -4.09 -2.36 -10.02
N TRP A 18 -5.00 -1.53 -9.52
CA TRP A 18 -4.69 -0.51 -8.50
C TRP A 18 -4.42 -1.10 -7.13
N TRP A 19 -5.00 -2.27 -6.80
CA TRP A 19 -4.68 -2.98 -5.55
C TRP A 19 -3.18 -3.33 -5.41
N TYR A 20 -2.41 -3.46 -6.50
CA TYR A 20 -0.96 -3.68 -6.41
C TYR A 20 -0.23 -2.52 -5.73
N VAL A 21 -0.68 -1.29 -5.95
CA VAL A 21 -0.12 -0.12 -5.25
C VAL A 21 -0.37 -0.25 -3.75
N ALA A 22 -1.60 -0.60 -3.36
CA ALA A 22 -1.92 -0.88 -1.96
C ALA A 22 -1.04 -2.02 -1.41
N ALA A 23 -0.90 -3.13 -2.13
CA ALA A 23 -0.06 -4.26 -1.70
C ALA A 23 1.41 -3.88 -1.43
N LEU A 24 1.96 -2.89 -2.15
CA LEU A 24 3.33 -2.42 -1.94
C LEU A 24 3.47 -1.45 -0.76
N VAL A 25 2.42 -0.79 -0.28
CA VAL A 25 2.55 0.24 0.76
C VAL A 25 3.07 -0.33 2.10
N PRO A 26 2.52 -1.41 2.67
CA PRO A 26 2.99 -1.93 3.95
C PRO A 26 4.47 -2.33 3.98
N PRO A 27 5.02 -3.13 3.03
CA PRO A 27 6.42 -3.51 3.08
C PRO A 27 7.37 -2.31 2.90
N PHE A 28 7.04 -1.35 2.03
CA PHE A 28 7.86 -0.15 1.85
C PHE A 28 7.86 0.74 3.10
N HIS A 29 6.73 0.88 3.79
CA HIS A 29 6.69 1.59 5.07
C HIS A 29 7.47 0.87 6.16
N ALA A 30 7.44 -0.47 6.21
CA ALA A 30 8.25 -1.24 7.15
C ALA A 30 9.75 -1.00 6.90
N LEU A 31 10.19 -1.02 5.64
CA LEU A 31 11.56 -0.71 5.26
C LEU A 31 11.94 0.74 5.59
N ALA A 32 11.04 1.70 5.34
CA ALA A 32 11.26 3.10 5.70
C ALA A 32 11.38 3.28 7.22
N GLY A 33 10.64 2.51 8.01
CA GLY A 33 10.78 2.44 9.46
C GLY A 33 12.18 1.96 9.88
N VAL A 34 12.73 0.94 9.23
CA VAL A 34 14.10 0.47 9.49
C VAL A 34 15.11 1.58 9.19
N VAL A 35 14.98 2.25 8.03
CA VAL A 35 15.83 3.40 7.67
C VAL A 35 15.73 4.51 8.73
N PHE A 36 14.51 4.86 9.16
CA PHE A 36 14.30 5.86 10.20
C PHE A 36 15.01 5.49 11.51
N LEU A 37 14.92 4.24 11.96
CA LEU A 37 15.62 3.77 13.16
C LEU A 37 17.14 3.89 13.05
N THR A 38 17.72 3.62 11.87
CA THR A 38 19.17 3.83 11.65
C THR A 38 19.57 5.31 11.72
N ILE A 39 18.70 6.22 11.26
CA ILE A 39 18.90 7.66 11.38
C ILE A 39 18.77 8.10 12.85
N VAL A 40 17.81 7.58 13.60
CA VAL A 40 17.69 7.86 15.04
C VAL A 40 18.93 7.38 15.78
N ALA A 41 19.42 6.17 15.51
CA ALA A 41 20.67 5.68 16.06
C ALA A 41 21.86 6.61 15.73
N ALA A 42 21.82 7.30 14.57
CA ALA A 42 22.85 8.28 14.16
C ALA A 42 22.85 9.49 15.06
N ALA A 43 21.66 10.02 15.29
CA ALA A 43 21.48 11.16 16.15
C ALA A 43 21.91 10.84 17.58
N LEU A 44 21.74 9.60 18.03
CA LEU A 44 22.17 9.16 19.37
C LEU A 44 23.71 9.08 19.51
N GLU A 45 24.45 8.76 18.44
CA GLU A 45 25.92 8.83 18.45
C GLU A 45 26.43 10.24 18.72
N ILE A 46 25.75 11.27 18.20
CA ILE A 46 26.11 12.69 18.43
C ILE A 46 26.09 13.03 19.93
N VAL A 47 25.23 12.36 20.71
CA VAL A 47 25.12 12.53 22.16
C VAL A 47 25.88 11.46 22.97
N GLY A 48 26.78 10.72 22.32
CA GLY A 48 27.75 9.83 22.98
C GLY A 48 27.34 8.37 23.12
N VAL A 49 26.30 7.90 22.42
CA VAL A 49 25.90 6.47 22.41
C VAL A 49 26.62 5.74 21.26
N PRO A 50 27.58 4.82 21.52
CA PRO A 50 28.38 4.22 20.46
C PRO A 50 27.59 3.22 19.60
N PHE A 51 27.74 3.31 18.27
CA PHE A 51 27.14 2.40 17.29
C PHE A 51 28.09 2.26 16.06
N VAL A 52 28.07 1.11 15.35
CA VAL A 52 29.06 0.76 14.30
C VAL A 52 28.48 1.02 12.91
N ARG A 53 29.23 1.69 12.00
CA ARG A 53 28.69 2.17 10.72
C ARG A 53 29.59 2.07 9.49
N SER A 54 28.90 1.93 8.35
CA SER A 54 29.35 2.32 7.01
C SER A 54 28.44 3.46 6.52
N GLU A 55 28.94 4.69 6.46
CA GLU A 55 28.13 5.89 6.14
C GLU A 55 27.60 5.89 4.69
N SER A 56 28.38 5.40 3.73
CA SER A 56 28.02 5.43 2.30
C SER A 56 26.88 4.46 1.95
N THR A 57 26.80 3.31 2.63
CA THR A 57 25.75 2.31 2.40
C THR A 57 24.39 2.78 2.92
N LEU A 58 24.37 3.50 4.04
CA LEU A 58 23.14 3.99 4.68
C LEU A 58 22.44 5.05 3.83
N VAL A 59 23.18 5.98 3.23
CA VAL A 59 22.59 7.04 2.39
C VAL A 59 21.90 6.45 1.15
N LEU A 60 22.56 5.50 0.47
CA LEU A 60 22.00 4.85 -0.71
C LEU A 60 20.77 3.98 -0.36
N ALA A 61 20.83 3.22 0.74
CA ALA A 61 19.69 2.45 1.23
C ALA A 61 18.52 3.37 1.62
N ALA A 62 18.80 4.48 2.30
CA ALA A 62 17.79 5.46 2.67
C ALA A 62 17.12 6.07 1.45
N ALA A 63 17.88 6.48 0.43
CA ALA A 63 17.34 7.02 -0.81
C ALA A 63 16.49 5.98 -1.57
N GLY A 64 17.02 4.75 -1.70
CA GLY A 64 16.37 3.65 -2.41
C GLY A 64 15.04 3.20 -1.79
N ILE A 65 14.81 3.48 -0.50
CA ILE A 65 13.56 3.16 0.19
C ILE A 65 12.64 4.39 0.34
N THR A 66 13.20 5.55 0.68
CA THR A 66 12.42 6.76 0.98
C THR A 66 11.67 7.25 -0.25
N VAL A 67 12.33 7.28 -1.41
CA VAL A 67 11.71 7.74 -2.67
C VAL A 67 10.50 6.88 -3.05
N PRO A 68 10.61 5.54 -3.21
CA PRO A 68 9.45 4.72 -3.58
C PRO A 68 8.38 4.72 -2.49
N THR A 69 8.75 4.73 -1.20
CA THR A 69 7.76 4.86 -0.11
C THR A 69 6.96 6.14 -0.24
N THR A 70 7.62 7.26 -0.54
CA THR A 70 6.97 8.56 -0.76
C THR A 70 6.00 8.48 -1.94
N VAL A 71 6.46 7.98 -3.10
CA VAL A 71 5.62 7.81 -4.29
C VAL A 71 4.39 6.94 -4.00
N LEU A 72 4.58 5.80 -3.34
CA LEU A 72 3.49 4.90 -2.93
C LEU A 72 2.49 5.58 -1.99
N THR A 73 2.97 6.40 -1.05
CA THR A 73 2.13 7.16 -0.12
C THR A 73 1.24 8.15 -0.86
N PHE A 74 1.78 8.87 -1.85
CA PHE A 74 1.00 9.79 -2.69
C PHE A 74 0.03 9.06 -3.63
N LEU A 75 0.39 7.86 -4.11
CA LEU A 75 -0.46 7.08 -5.01
C LEU A 75 -1.56 6.31 -4.28
N LEU A 76 -1.40 6.00 -3.00
CA LEU A 76 -2.35 5.17 -2.23
C LEU A 76 -3.79 5.72 -2.27
N PRO A 77 -4.08 7.02 -2.03
CA PRO A 77 -5.44 7.53 -2.09
C PRO A 77 -6.10 7.30 -3.45
N ILE A 78 -5.35 7.52 -4.53
CA ILE A 78 -5.80 7.33 -5.91
C ILE A 78 -6.05 5.84 -6.18
N ALA A 79 -5.13 4.98 -5.74
CA ALA A 79 -5.23 3.55 -5.92
C ALA A 79 -6.48 2.97 -5.23
N LEU A 80 -6.72 3.34 -3.97
CA LEU A 80 -7.90 2.89 -3.23
C LEU A 80 -9.20 3.39 -3.87
N TYR A 81 -9.25 4.67 -4.25
CA TYR A 81 -10.42 5.25 -4.90
C TYR A 81 -10.78 4.52 -6.20
N ARG A 82 -9.77 4.22 -7.03
CA ARG A 82 -9.94 3.55 -8.32
C ARG A 82 -10.27 2.06 -8.17
N ASP A 83 -9.64 1.37 -7.22
CA ASP A 83 -9.90 -0.06 -7.00
C ASP A 83 -11.31 -0.27 -6.43
N ILE A 84 -11.70 0.49 -5.41
CA ILE A 84 -13.04 0.40 -4.82
C ILE A 84 -14.12 0.69 -5.87
N GLY A 85 -13.98 1.75 -6.67
CA GLY A 85 -14.96 2.05 -7.72
C GLY A 85 -15.07 0.94 -8.78
N ALA A 86 -13.97 0.23 -9.06
CA ALA A 86 -14.00 -0.93 -9.94
C ALA A 86 -14.73 -2.13 -9.32
N LEU A 87 -14.56 -2.36 -8.00
CA LEU A 87 -15.27 -3.40 -7.26
C LEU A 87 -16.77 -3.10 -7.13
N GLU A 88 -17.14 -1.83 -6.88
CA GLU A 88 -18.52 -1.34 -6.87
C GLU A 88 -19.21 -1.61 -8.21
N THR A 89 -18.54 -1.23 -9.32
CA THR A 89 -19.07 -1.45 -10.68
C THR A 89 -19.20 -2.93 -11.02
N ALA A 90 -18.32 -3.78 -10.46
CA ALA A 90 -18.34 -5.23 -10.68
C ALA A 90 -19.38 -5.96 -9.80
N GLY A 91 -19.96 -5.30 -8.80
CA GLY A 91 -20.99 -5.89 -7.93
C GLY A 91 -20.51 -7.03 -7.04
N VAL A 92 -19.22 -7.04 -6.65
CA VAL A 92 -18.58 -8.16 -5.92
C VAL A 92 -18.32 -7.86 -4.44
N LEU A 93 -19.05 -6.90 -3.91
CA LEU A 93 -18.91 -6.34 -2.57
C LEU A 93 -19.94 -6.94 -1.59
N GLU A 94 -20.30 -8.22 -1.75
CA GLU A 94 -21.25 -8.89 -0.85
C GLU A 94 -20.73 -8.86 0.59
N GLY A 95 -21.50 -8.28 1.52
CA GLY A 95 -21.16 -8.21 2.95
C GLY A 95 -20.12 -7.15 3.33
N TRP A 96 -19.55 -6.42 2.36
CA TRP A 96 -18.60 -5.34 2.61
C TRP A 96 -18.92 -4.13 1.73
N ASP A 97 -19.33 -3.03 2.35
CA ASP A 97 -19.64 -1.77 1.67
C ASP A 97 -18.52 -0.73 1.92
N PRO A 98 -17.38 -0.80 1.21
CA PRO A 98 -16.32 0.19 1.31
C PRO A 98 -16.71 1.51 0.67
N ASP A 99 -16.83 2.57 1.48
CA ASP A 99 -16.94 3.93 0.95
C ASP A 99 -15.59 4.39 0.37
N ARG A 100 -15.52 4.53 -0.96
CA ARG A 100 -14.33 4.97 -1.70
C ARG A 100 -13.75 6.30 -1.21
N HIS A 101 -14.59 7.25 -0.79
CA HIS A 101 -14.15 8.58 -0.36
C HIS A 101 -13.52 8.49 1.03
N ARG A 102 -14.11 7.72 1.94
CA ARG A 102 -13.54 7.51 3.29
C ARG A 102 -12.17 6.84 3.23
N TYR A 103 -12.01 5.80 2.42
CA TYR A 103 -10.71 5.14 2.25
C TYR A 103 -9.66 6.08 1.62
N ALA A 104 -10.04 6.86 0.60
CA ALA A 104 -9.13 7.82 -0.01
C ALA A 104 -8.69 8.92 0.97
N ILE A 105 -9.61 9.47 1.76
CA ILE A 105 -9.32 10.47 2.79
C ILE A 105 -8.44 9.87 3.89
N ALA A 106 -8.76 8.65 4.37
CA ALA A 106 -7.96 7.97 5.37
C ALA A 106 -6.52 7.71 4.89
N ALA A 107 -6.37 7.27 3.64
CA ALA A 107 -5.05 7.12 3.01
C ALA A 107 -4.31 8.47 2.86
N ALA A 108 -5.01 9.54 2.48
CA ALA A 108 -4.41 10.87 2.37
C ALA A 108 -3.96 11.40 3.73
N GLY A 109 -4.66 11.05 4.82
CA GLY A 109 -4.23 11.33 6.19
C GLY A 109 -2.85 10.75 6.51
N GLY A 110 -2.46 9.65 5.87
CA GLY A 110 -1.14 9.05 6.03
C GLY A 110 0.03 9.85 5.41
N LEU A 111 -0.25 10.93 4.66
CA LEU A 111 0.78 11.91 4.28
C LEU A 111 1.24 12.76 5.48
N PHE A 112 0.40 12.90 6.49
CA PHE A 112 0.66 13.74 7.67
C PHE A 112 0.97 12.91 8.91
N VAL A 113 0.51 11.67 8.95
CA VAL A 113 0.70 10.78 10.10
C VAL A 113 1.46 9.53 9.66
N PRO A 114 2.75 9.40 10.05
CA PRO A 114 3.56 8.24 9.71
C PRO A 114 2.88 6.92 10.09
N GLY A 115 2.92 5.95 9.19
CA GLY A 115 2.36 4.61 9.41
C GLY A 115 0.85 4.48 9.13
N VAL A 116 0.08 5.58 9.07
CA VAL A 116 -1.36 5.50 8.75
C VAL A 116 -1.59 4.94 7.34
N SER A 117 -0.80 5.33 6.35
CA SER A 117 -0.88 4.76 5.00
C SER A 117 -0.71 3.24 4.99
N ALA A 118 0.26 2.73 5.76
CA ALA A 118 0.49 1.30 5.89
C ALA A 118 -0.68 0.59 6.58
N ALA A 119 -1.20 1.16 7.67
CA ALA A 119 -2.33 0.59 8.41
C ALA A 119 -3.62 0.55 7.57
N VAL A 120 -3.97 1.66 6.91
CA VAL A 120 -5.14 1.76 6.02
C VAL A 120 -5.01 0.76 4.88
N SER A 121 -3.83 0.68 4.26
CA SER A 121 -3.58 -0.23 3.16
C SER A 121 -3.66 -1.70 3.59
N ALA A 122 -3.06 -2.07 4.71
CA ALA A 122 -3.13 -3.43 5.24
C ALA A 122 -4.57 -3.83 5.61
N TYR A 123 -5.31 -2.93 6.27
CA TYR A 123 -6.72 -3.17 6.59
C TYR A 123 -7.57 -3.34 5.33
N TYR A 124 -7.36 -2.49 4.32
CA TYR A 124 -8.03 -2.60 3.04
C TYR A 124 -7.77 -3.96 2.35
N LEU A 125 -6.51 -4.38 2.24
CA LEU A 125 -6.13 -5.66 1.61
C LEU A 125 -6.70 -6.85 2.37
N TYR A 126 -6.72 -6.79 3.71
CA TYR A 126 -7.37 -7.80 4.53
C TYR A 126 -8.87 -7.90 4.20
N ARG A 127 -9.59 -6.78 4.18
CA ARG A 127 -11.02 -6.77 3.85
C ARG A 127 -11.26 -7.25 2.42
N ARG A 128 -10.45 -6.81 1.46
CA ARG A 128 -10.53 -7.21 0.06
C ARG A 128 -10.29 -8.70 -0.11
N HIS A 129 -9.30 -9.27 0.59
CA HIS A 129 -9.06 -10.71 0.58
C HIS A 129 -10.25 -11.50 1.14
N VAL A 130 -10.86 -11.05 2.24
CA VAL A 130 -12.00 -11.74 2.86
C VAL A 130 -13.24 -11.75 1.97
N HIS A 131 -13.54 -10.66 1.26
CA HIS A 131 -14.80 -10.52 0.51
C HIS A 131 -14.67 -10.82 -0.98
N VAL A 132 -13.47 -10.60 -1.55
CA VAL A 132 -13.20 -10.73 -3.00
C VAL A 132 -12.30 -11.95 -3.30
N GLY A 133 -11.68 -12.55 -2.27
CA GLY A 133 -10.80 -13.72 -2.38
C GLY A 133 -9.36 -13.39 -2.75
N THR A 134 -9.07 -12.16 -3.18
CA THR A 134 -7.71 -11.68 -3.47
C THR A 134 -7.36 -10.46 -2.62
N PRO A 135 -6.13 -10.34 -2.11
CA PRO A 135 -5.64 -9.09 -1.54
C PRO A 135 -5.78 -7.97 -2.56
#